data_AF-A0AAU9TB60-F1
#
_entry.id   AF-A0AAU9TB60-F1
#
_cell.length_a   1.000
_cell.length_b   1.000
_cell.length_c   1.000
_cell.angle_alpha   90.00
_cell.angle_beta   90.00
_cell.angle_gamma   90.00
#
_symmetry.space_group_name_H-M   'P 1'
#
loop_
_entity.id
_entity.type
_entity.pdbx_description
1 polymer ?
#
loop_
_entity_poly.entity_id
_entity_poly.type
_entity_poly.pdbx_seq_one_letter_code
_entity_poly.pdbx_strand_id
1 'polypeptide(L)' 'MSCNTPSTLHFADDTLCLPKDHPDYDRLFKIRPLEETLNCQFGKDPLDQRLSIDEQMCATKMSHYIKQYMPNKPHKWGV' A
#
# COMPACT_ATOMS: atom_id res chain seq x y z
N MET A 1 -25.16 -20.19 -3.01
CA MET A 1 -24.99 -19.37 -4.24
C MET A 1 -23.97 -18.28 -3.92
N SER A 2 -22.68 -18.53 -4.18
CA SER A 2 -21.65 -17.51 -4.01
C SER A 2 -21.67 -16.58 -5.22
N CYS A 3 -21.92 -15.30 -5.00
CA CYS A 3 -21.72 -14.28 -6.02
C CYS A 3 -20.23 -14.20 -6.39
N ASN A 4 -19.85 -14.83 -7.51
CA ASN A 4 -18.56 -14.62 -8.18
C ASN A 4 -18.67 -13.37 -9.06
N THR A 5 -18.57 -12.19 -8.45
CA THR A 5 -18.26 -10.97 -9.21
C THR A 5 -16.74 -10.82 -9.22
N PRO A 6 -16.07 -10.75 -10.38
CA PRO A 6 -14.65 -10.39 -10.40
C PRO A 6 -14.52 -8.98 -9.84
N SER A 7 -13.67 -8.82 -8.83
CA SER A 7 -13.29 -7.51 -8.28
C SER A 7 -12.67 -6.68 -9.40
N THR A 8 -13.36 -5.63 -9.86
CA THR A 8 -12.98 -4.85 -11.05
C THR A 8 -11.93 -3.76 -10.79
N LEU A 9 -11.50 -3.58 -9.54
CA LEU A 9 -10.57 -2.52 -9.16
C LEU A 9 -9.11 -3.01 -9.24
N HIS A 10 -8.40 -2.56 -10.27
CA HIS A 10 -6.98 -2.85 -10.50
C HIS A 10 -6.24 -1.53 -10.79
N PHE A 11 -5.08 -1.33 -10.16
CA PHE A 11 -4.28 -0.11 -10.34
C PHE A 11 -3.01 -0.33 -11.18
N ALA A 12 -2.65 -1.58 -11.48
CA ALA A 12 -1.46 -1.92 -12.27
C ALA A 12 -1.78 -2.99 -13.32
N ASP A 13 -1.01 -3.01 -14.41
CA ASP A 13 -1.06 -4.03 -15.44
C ASP A 13 -0.31 -5.29 -14.97
N ASP A 14 -1.05 -6.37 -14.71
CA ASP A 14 -0.48 -7.63 -14.22
C ASP A 14 0.50 -8.28 -15.22
N THR A 15 0.48 -7.91 -16.51
CA THR A 15 1.44 -8.41 -17.51
C THR A 15 2.86 -7.88 -17.30
N LEU A 16 3.01 -6.78 -16.57
CA LEU A 16 4.30 -6.17 -16.23
C LEU A 16 4.85 -6.66 -14.88
N CYS A 17 4.09 -7.48 -14.16
CA CYS A 17 4.49 -7.99 -12.86
C CYS A 17 5.59 -9.06 -13.01
N LEU A 18 6.75 -8.80 -12.41
CA LEU A 18 7.89 -9.71 -12.51
C LEU A 18 7.68 -11.00 -11.68
N PRO A 19 8.35 -12.11 -12.03
CA PRO A 19 8.37 -13.33 -11.21
C PRO A 19 8.99 -13.09 -9.83
N LYS A 20 8.58 -13.87 -8.81
CA LYS A 20 9.00 -13.68 -7.40
C LYS A 20 10.50 -13.82 -7.14
N ASP A 21 11.18 -14.59 -7.98
CA ASP A 21 12.61 -14.88 -7.96
C ASP A 21 13.43 -13.83 -8.71
N HIS A 22 12.78 -12.92 -9.44
CA HIS A 22 13.46 -11.81 -10.09
C HIS A 22 14.00 -10.82 -9.04
N PRO A 23 15.25 -10.32 -9.17
CA PRO A 23 15.84 -9.39 -8.21
C PRO A 23 15.01 -8.11 -8.02
N ASP A 24 14.36 -7.64 -9.08
CA ASP A 24 13.50 -6.44 -9.07
C ASP A 24 12.02 -6.73 -8.77
N TYR A 25 11.69 -7.93 -8.26
CA TYR A 25 10.32 -8.25 -7.90
C TYR A 25 9.81 -7.36 -6.76
N ASP A 26 8.84 -6.51 -7.10
CA ASP A 26 8.18 -5.67 -6.12
C ASP A 26 6.86 -6.28 -5.63
N ARG A 27 6.82 -6.63 -4.34
CA ARG A 27 5.63 -7.18 -3.69
C ARG A 27 4.48 -6.17 -3.59
N LEU A 28 4.76 -4.88 -3.76
CA LEU A 28 3.77 -3.80 -3.77
C LEU A 28 3.40 -3.32 -5.18
N PHE A 29 3.89 -4.00 -6.23
CA PHE A 29 3.70 -3.61 -7.64
C PHE A 29 2.25 -3.18 -7.97
N LYS A 30 1.26 -3.91 -7.46
CA LYS A 30 -0.16 -3.65 -7.73
C LYS A 30 -0.67 -2.28 -7.25
N ILE A 31 0.00 -1.64 -6.29
CA ILE A 31 -0.39 -0.33 -5.75
C ILE A 31 0.58 0.81 -6.13
N ARG A 32 1.73 0.51 -6.75
CA ARG A 32 2.74 1.52 -7.10
C ARG A 32 2.20 2.67 -7.94
N PRO A 33 1.35 2.44 -8.96
CA PRO A 33 0.82 3.56 -9.75
C PRO A 33 -0.01 4.54 -8.90
N LEU A 34 -0.72 4.03 -7.89
CA LEU A 34 -1.47 4.87 -6.95
C LEU A 34 -0.53 5.64 -6.03
N GLU A 35 0.48 4.97 -5.45
CA GLU A 35 1.49 5.60 -4.60
C GLU A 35 2.22 6.74 -5.32
N GLU A 36 2.71 6.48 -6.53
CA GLU A 36 3.43 7.46 -7.36
C GLU A 36 2.54 8.68 -7.69
N THR A 37 1.27 8.43 -8.05
CA THR A 37 0.30 9.49 -8.33
C THR A 37 0.06 10.37 -7.11
N LEU A 38 -0.12 9.75 -5.93
CA LEU A 38 -0.35 10.48 -4.68
C LEU A 38 0.89 11.29 -4.28
N ASN A 39 2.08 10.69 -4.32
CA ASN A 39 3.34 11.38 -4.01
C ASN A 39 3.58 12.56 -4.96
N CYS A 40 3.33 12.40 -6.26
CA CYS A 40 3.44 13.47 -7.24
C CYS A 40 2.44 14.61 -6.95
N GLN A 41 1.21 14.27 -6.56
CA GLN A 41 0.19 15.28 -6.28
C GLN A 41 0.46 16.04 -4.98
N PHE A 42 0.79 15.34 -3.90
CA PHE A 42 1.07 15.96 -2.60
C PHE A 42 2.40 16.72 -2.58
N GLY A 43 3.36 16.32 -3.41
CA GLY A 43 4.64 17.03 -3.57
C GLY A 43 4.52 18.41 -4.25
N LYS A 44 3.35 18.77 -4.80
CA LYS A 44 3.11 20.10 -5.39
C LYS A 44 2.83 21.17 -4.33
N ASP A 45 2.39 20.76 -3.15
CA ASP A 45 2.05 21.69 -2.09
C ASP A 45 3.34 22.11 -1.34
N PRO A 46 3.54 23.41 -1.07
CA PRO A 46 4.72 23.88 -0.36
C PRO A 46 4.74 23.34 1.07
N LEU A 47 5.93 22.90 1.50
CA LEU A 47 6.14 22.39 2.85
C LEU A 47 6.46 23.51 3.84
N ASP A 48 5.86 23.44 5.02
CA ASP A 48 6.17 24.34 6.13
C ASP A 48 7.57 24.08 6.70
N GLN A 49 8.16 25.08 7.37
CA GLN A 49 9.49 24.94 7.98
C GLN A 49 9.50 23.96 9.19
N ARG A 50 8.35 23.77 9.84
CA ARG A 50 8.23 22.96 11.06
C ARG A 50 7.32 21.76 10.81
N LEU A 51 7.93 20.65 10.41
CA LEU A 51 7.23 19.40 10.15
C LEU A 51 7.62 18.33 11.17
N SER A 52 6.69 17.41 11.41
CA SER A 52 6.91 16.19 12.17
C SER A 52 6.64 15.00 11.27
N ILE A 53 7.48 13.97 11.38
CA ILE A 53 7.31 12.69 10.69
C ILE A 53 6.99 11.66 11.77
N ASP A 54 5.91 10.90 11.55
CA ASP A 54 5.50 9.81 12.43
C ASP A 54 4.92 8.67 11.59
N GLU A 55 4.85 7.48 12.17
CA GLU A 55 4.30 6.30 11.55
C GLU A 55 2.78 6.23 11.78
N GLN A 56 2.03 6.20 10.68
CA GLN A 56 0.62 5.89 10.71
C GLN A 56 0.38 4.42 10.32
N MET A 57 -0.42 3.72 11.13
CA MET A 57 -0.80 2.35 10.85
C MET A 57 -2.29 2.30 10.47
N CYS A 58 -2.59 1.64 9.35
CA CYS A 58 -3.96 1.42 8.89
C CYS A 58 -4.45 0.05 9.36
N ALA A 59 -5.49 0.03 10.21
CA ALA A 59 -6.02 -1.21 10.77
C ALA A 59 -6.51 -2.15 9.66
N THR A 60 -6.05 -3.42 9.67
CA THR A 60 -6.50 -4.42 8.69
C THR A 60 -6.64 -5.80 9.32
N LYS A 61 -7.60 -6.57 8.79
CA LYS A 61 -7.75 -7.99 9.07
C LYS A 61 -7.17 -8.87 7.95
N MET A 62 -6.63 -8.26 6.89
CA MET A 62 -6.09 -8.97 5.74
C MET A 62 -4.95 -9.92 6.17
N SER A 63 -4.88 -11.08 5.55
CA SER A 63 -3.70 -11.95 5.64
C SER A 63 -2.69 -11.50 4.58
N HIS A 64 -1.75 -10.66 4.99
CA HIS A 64 -0.73 -10.11 4.11
C HIS A 64 0.62 -10.02 4.83
N TYR A 65 1.73 -10.11 4.08
CA TYR A 65 3.07 -10.20 4.66
C TYR A 65 3.53 -8.90 5.35
N ILE A 66 2.99 -7.74 4.96
CA ILE A 66 3.32 -6.43 5.53
C ILE A 66 2.61 -6.22 6.87
N LYS A 67 1.58 -7.02 7.17
CA LYS A 67 0.79 -6.82 8.38
C LYS A 67 1.68 -6.88 9.62
N GLN A 68 1.70 -5.80 10.38
CA GLN A 68 2.48 -5.65 11.60
C GLN A 68 1.59 -5.66 12.84
N TYR A 69 2.15 -6.14 13.95
CA TYR A 69 1.58 -5.98 15.28
C TYR A 69 2.25 -4.80 16.01
N MET A 70 1.46 -3.84 16.49
CA MET A 70 1.91 -2.73 17.32
C MET A 70 1.09 -2.69 18.62
N PRO A 71 1.64 -3.13 19.78
CA PRO A 71 0.86 -3.32 21.01
C PRO A 71 0.28 -2.03 21.59
N ASN A 72 0.94 -0.89 21.33
CA ASN A 72 0.60 0.42 21.88
C ASN A 72 -0.38 1.22 20.99
N LYS A 73 -0.71 0.74 19.78
CA LYS A 73 -1.70 1.39 18.91
C LYS A 73 -3.13 0.93 19.31
N PRO A 74 -4.17 1.78 19.16
CA PRO A 74 -5.55 1.43 19.52
C PRO A 74 -6.06 0.17 18.79
N HIS A 75 -5.75 0.05 17.50
CA HIS A 75 -5.87 -1.18 16.74
C HIS A 75 -4.49 -1.78 16.59
N LYS A 76 -4.28 -3.00 17.10
CA LYS A 76 -2.93 -3.56 17.22
C LYS A 76 -2.39 -4.20 15.95
N TRP A 77 -3.24 -4.44 14.94
CA TRP A 77 -2.87 -5.12 13.70
C TRP A 77 -3.18 -4.22 12.52
N GLY A 78 -2.19 -3.96 11.67
CA GLY A 78 -2.35 -3.07 10.53
C GLY A 78 -1.23 -3.19 9.51
N VAL A 79 -1.32 -2.38 8.45
CA VAL A 79 -0.23 -2.09 7.51
C VAL A 79 0.32 -0.72 7.83
#